data_AF-A0A973PZM0-F1
#
_entry.id   AF-A0A973PZM0-F1
#
_cell.length_a   1.000
_cell.length_b   1.000
_cell.length_c   1.000
_cell.angle_alpha   90.00
_cell.angle_beta   90.00
_cell.angle_gamma   90.00
#
_symmetry.space_group_name_H-M   'P 1'
#
loop_
_entity.id
_entity.type
_entity.pdbx_description
1 polymer ?
#
loop_
_entity_poly.entity_id
_entity_poly.type
_entity_poly.pdbx_seq_one_letter_code
_entity_poly.pdbx_strand_id
1 'polypeptide(L)'
;TSAPAQGGPPSADGRRDYLGVDLAPGDGLDLEAGPPRSLRGPENGTFGYSADGGAFVAAATRGSLALLTAQEPGTRERCAAEQAPALVAQIPRPQLAPSARLCVVGVDGLVAVVTVRQLPAAGGPAAHATLDVTVWPARRL
;
A
#
# COMPACT_ATOMS: atom_id res chain seq x y z
N THR A 1 7.73 21.05 3.90
CA THR A 1 7.29 20.53 5.20
C THR A 1 6.19 19.55 4.93
N SER A 2 6.47 18.25 5.00
CA SER A 2 5.48 17.21 4.74
C SER A 2 4.76 16.94 6.06
N ALA A 3 3.44 17.11 6.08
CA ALA A 3 2.64 16.89 7.28
C ALA A 3 2.70 15.40 7.68
N PRO A 4 2.75 15.07 8.98
CA PRO A 4 2.71 13.68 9.41
C PRO A 4 1.33 13.07 9.07
N ALA A 5 1.33 11.87 8.49
CA ALA A 5 0.13 11.08 8.31
C ALA A 5 -0.56 10.88 9.68
N GLN A 6 -1.71 11.52 9.87
CA GLN A 6 -2.46 11.40 11.12
C GLN A 6 -3.20 10.06 11.10
N GLY A 7 -2.67 9.08 11.85
CA GLY A 7 -3.34 7.81 12.08
C GLY A 7 -4.49 7.97 13.07
N GLY A 8 -5.68 7.49 12.72
CA GLY A 8 -6.78 7.38 13.67
C GLY A 8 -6.47 6.38 14.81
N PRO A 9 -7.14 6.48 15.97
CA PRO A 9 -7.00 5.48 17.04
C PRO A 9 -7.37 4.08 16.51
N PRO A 10 -6.68 3.02 16.97
CA PRO A 10 -6.95 1.67 16.49
C PRO A 10 -8.39 1.25 16.83
N SER A 11 -9.10 0.69 15.84
CA SER A 11 -10.43 0.10 16.07
C SER A 11 -10.32 -1.19 16.88
N ALA A 12 -11.46 -1.70 17.38
CA ALA A 12 -11.53 -2.95 18.15
C ALA A 12 -10.88 -4.15 17.43
N ASP A 13 -10.88 -4.18 16.10
CA ASP A 13 -10.25 -5.21 15.27
C ASP A 13 -8.77 -4.97 14.97
N GLY A 14 -8.15 -3.97 15.60
CA GLY A 14 -6.76 -3.55 15.37
C GLY A 14 -6.57 -2.74 14.08
N ARG A 15 -7.66 -2.42 13.37
CA ARG A 15 -7.65 -1.58 12.15
C ARG A 15 -7.04 -0.21 12.44
N ARG A 16 -6.18 0.26 11.54
CA ARG A 16 -5.58 1.61 11.57
C ARG A 16 -5.74 2.27 10.21
N ASP A 17 -6.34 3.44 10.16
CA ASP A 17 -6.53 4.21 8.94
C ASP A 17 -5.56 5.40 8.90
N TYR A 18 -4.87 5.56 7.78
CA TYR A 18 -3.97 6.67 7.49
C TYR A 18 -4.39 7.30 6.16
N LEU A 19 -4.80 8.55 6.20
CA LEU A 19 -5.30 9.25 5.02
C LEU A 19 -4.23 10.17 4.44
N GLY A 20 -4.15 10.22 3.10
CA GLY A 20 -3.23 11.12 2.40
C GLY A 20 -1.74 10.85 2.66
N VAL A 21 -1.36 9.58 2.75
CA VAL A 21 0.05 9.17 2.83
C VAL A 21 0.73 9.40 1.49
N ASP A 22 1.78 10.21 1.48
CA ASP A 22 2.60 10.43 0.29
C ASP A 22 3.72 9.39 0.18
N LEU A 23 3.88 8.81 -1.01
CA LEU A 23 4.94 7.86 -1.32
C LEU A 23 5.70 8.34 -2.57
N ALA A 24 6.99 8.61 -2.40
CA ALA A 24 7.86 9.05 -3.49
C ALA A 24 8.27 7.89 -4.39
N PRO A 25 8.53 8.13 -5.69
CA PRO A 25 9.17 7.13 -6.55
C PRO A 25 10.52 6.71 -5.97
N GLY A 26 10.76 5.40 -5.90
CA GLY A 26 11.99 4.84 -5.35
C GLY A 26 11.95 4.62 -3.84
N ASP A 27 10.82 4.91 -3.18
CA ASP A 27 10.61 4.62 -1.76
C ASP A 27 9.65 3.44 -1.54
N GLY A 28 9.87 2.76 -0.42
CA GLY A 28 8.99 1.75 0.14
C GLY A 28 8.22 2.30 1.34
N LEU A 29 6.96 1.90 1.50
CA LEU A 29 6.16 2.19 2.68
C LEU A 29 6.15 0.99 3.62
N ASP A 30 6.75 1.16 4.80
CA ASP A 30 6.69 0.20 5.89
C ASP A 30 5.36 0.37 6.65
N LEU A 31 4.58 -0.71 6.71
CA LEU A 31 3.28 -0.78 7.37
C LEU A 31 3.33 -1.55 8.71
N GLU A 32 4.45 -2.19 9.03
CA GLU A 32 4.61 -2.98 10.26
C GLU A 32 4.56 -2.08 11.50
N ALA A 33 5.15 -0.89 11.39
CA ALA A 33 5.08 0.17 12.38
C ALA A 33 3.87 1.10 12.15
N GLY A 34 3.24 1.53 13.24
CA GLY A 34 2.28 2.65 13.20
C GLY A 34 2.95 3.91 13.78
N PRO A 35 2.93 5.06 13.08
CA PRO A 35 2.42 5.31 11.73
C PRO A 35 3.32 4.75 10.60
N PRO A 36 2.82 4.60 9.36
CA PRO A 36 3.60 4.14 8.22
C PRO A 36 4.82 5.01 7.98
N ARG A 37 5.94 4.39 7.60
CA ARG A 37 7.20 5.10 7.37
C ARG A 37 7.69 4.89 5.95
N SER A 38 8.03 5.98 5.27
CA SER A 38 8.75 5.90 4.00
C SER A 38 10.20 5.49 4.27
N LEU A 39 10.66 4.47 3.56
CA LEU A 39 12.01 3.94 3.57
C LEU A 39 12.57 4.06 2.16
N ARG A 40 13.82 4.50 2.04
CA ARG A 40 14.48 4.57 0.73
C ARG A 40 14.64 3.16 0.16
N GLY A 41 14.28 2.97 -1.10
CA GLY A 41 14.26 1.66 -1.77
C GLY A 41 12.87 1.03 -1.69
N PRO A 42 12.17 0.79 -2.83
CA PRO A 42 10.80 0.29 -2.83
C PRO A 42 10.65 -1.11 -2.21
N GLU A 43 11.71 -1.91 -2.22
CA GLU A 43 11.80 -3.23 -1.61
C GLU A 43 11.94 -3.21 -0.08
N ASN A 44 12.30 -2.06 0.51
CA ASN A 44 12.55 -1.96 1.94
C ASN A 44 11.27 -1.80 2.77
N GLY A 45 10.18 -1.34 2.14
CA GLY A 45 8.85 -1.30 2.75
C GLY A 45 8.09 -2.62 2.64
N THR A 46 6.88 -2.66 3.19
CA THR A 46 5.93 -3.76 2.98
C THR A 46 5.47 -3.77 1.51
N PHE A 47 5.30 -2.59 0.93
CA PHE A 47 5.20 -2.34 -0.51
C PHE A 47 5.93 -1.04 -0.84
N GLY A 48 6.10 -0.70 -2.11
CA GLY A 48 6.78 0.50 -2.54
C GLY A 48 6.34 1.00 -3.90
N TYR A 49 6.90 2.13 -4.31
CA TYR A 49 6.65 2.76 -5.60
C TYR A 49 7.93 2.74 -6.42
N SER A 50 7.88 2.20 -7.64
CA SER A 50 9.09 2.00 -8.46
C SER A 50 9.84 3.31 -8.68
N ALA A 51 11.16 3.24 -8.88
CA ALA A 51 12.03 4.41 -9.01
C ALA A 51 11.62 5.36 -10.16
N ASP A 52 11.05 4.81 -11.23
CA ASP A 52 10.51 5.55 -12.37
C ASP A 52 9.06 6.04 -12.15
N GLY A 53 8.39 5.61 -11.09
CA GLY A 53 6.98 5.90 -10.81
C GLY A 53 5.99 5.15 -11.73
N GLY A 54 6.45 4.06 -12.35
CA GLY A 54 5.69 3.25 -13.30
C GLY A 54 4.92 2.08 -12.68
N ALA A 55 5.19 1.68 -11.43
CA ALA A 55 4.48 0.57 -10.79
C ALA A 55 4.50 0.66 -9.26
N PHE A 56 3.45 0.12 -8.61
CA PHE A 56 3.58 -0.31 -7.21
C PHE A 56 4.20 -1.69 -7.17
N VAL A 57 5.10 -1.92 -6.22
CA VAL A 57 5.84 -3.17 -6.09
C VAL A 57 5.78 -3.66 -4.66
N ALA A 58 5.84 -4.97 -4.47
CA ALA A 58 6.12 -5.58 -3.18
C ALA A 58 7.29 -6.54 -3.36
N ALA A 59 8.26 -6.45 -2.44
CA ALA A 59 9.33 -7.43 -2.41
C ALA A 59 8.73 -8.78 -1.98
N ALA A 60 9.02 -9.85 -2.72
CA ALA A 60 8.49 -11.19 -2.43
C ALA A 60 8.85 -11.70 -1.02
N THR A 61 9.91 -11.17 -0.41
CA THR A 61 10.34 -11.46 0.97
C THR A 61 9.59 -10.65 2.03
N ARG A 62 8.76 -9.68 1.64
CA ARG A 62 8.05 -8.74 2.52
C ARG A 62 6.54 -8.82 2.33
N GLY A 63 6.07 -9.00 1.10
CA GLY A 63 4.65 -9.13 0.82
C GLY A 63 4.31 -9.34 -0.65
N SER A 64 3.03 -9.29 -0.94
CA SER A 64 2.44 -9.39 -2.27
C SER A 64 1.34 -8.34 -2.44
N LEU A 65 1.05 -8.01 -3.69
CA LEU A 65 0.00 -7.08 -4.08
C LEU A 65 -1.13 -7.81 -4.80
N ALA A 66 -2.36 -7.33 -4.68
CA ALA A 66 -3.44 -7.69 -5.59
C ALA A 66 -4.28 -6.44 -5.92
N LEU A 67 -4.73 -6.33 -7.17
CA LEU A 67 -5.59 -5.24 -7.60
C LEU A 67 -7.06 -5.63 -7.37
N LEU A 68 -7.78 -4.84 -6.58
CA LEU A 68 -9.22 -5.02 -6.41
C LEU A 68 -9.96 -4.35 -7.57
N THR A 69 -11.00 -5.02 -8.06
CA THR A 69 -11.94 -4.37 -8.99
C THR A 69 -12.76 -3.30 -8.26
N ALA A 70 -13.29 -2.32 -9.00
CA ALA A 70 -14.02 -1.20 -8.40
C ALA A 70 -15.24 -1.62 -7.54
N GLN A 71 -15.83 -2.78 -7.86
CA GLN A 71 -16.99 -3.32 -7.15
C GLN A 71 -16.62 -4.16 -5.92
N GLU A 72 -15.35 -4.55 -5.77
CA GLU A 72 -14.94 -5.39 -4.64
C GLU A 72 -14.79 -4.60 -3.35
N PRO A 73 -15.14 -5.21 -2.20
CA PRO A 73 -15.01 -4.56 -0.91
C PRO A 73 -13.53 -4.48 -0.49
N GLY A 74 -13.05 -3.27 -0.19
CA GLY A 74 -11.71 -3.04 0.39
C GLY A 74 -11.68 -3.40 1.87
N THR A 75 -11.74 -4.69 2.18
CA THR A 75 -11.85 -5.23 3.55
C THR A 75 -10.72 -6.19 3.86
N ARG A 76 -10.47 -6.40 5.16
CA ARG A 76 -9.48 -7.36 5.64
C ARG A 76 -9.75 -8.76 5.08
N GLU A 77 -10.97 -9.27 5.19
CA GLU A 77 -11.29 -10.63 4.73
C GLU A 77 -11.06 -10.78 3.23
N ARG A 78 -11.44 -9.79 2.43
CA ARG A 78 -11.25 -9.85 0.99
C ARG A 78 -9.77 -9.90 0.61
N CYS A 79 -8.95 -9.04 1.19
CA CYS A 79 -7.51 -9.03 0.93
C CYS A 79 -6.78 -10.25 1.50
N ALA A 80 -7.21 -10.76 2.67
CA ALA A 80 -6.64 -11.97 3.26
C ALA A 80 -7.02 -13.24 2.47
N ALA A 81 -8.15 -13.21 1.74
CA ALA A 81 -8.59 -14.30 0.89
C ALA A 81 -7.90 -14.32 -0.49
N GLU A 82 -7.12 -13.28 -0.84
CA GLU A 82 -6.35 -13.27 -2.07
C GLU A 82 -5.29 -14.36 -2.05
N GLN A 83 -5.25 -15.16 -3.11
CA GLN A 83 -4.31 -16.27 -3.29
C GLN A 83 -3.60 -16.15 -4.63
N ALA A 84 -2.49 -16.86 -4.80
CA ALA A 84 -1.88 -17.03 -6.11
C ALA A 84 -2.90 -17.66 -7.08
N PRO A 85 -2.99 -17.21 -8.35
CA PRO A 85 -2.10 -16.28 -9.04
C PRO A 85 -2.50 -14.79 -8.97
N ALA A 86 -3.53 -14.41 -8.20
CA ALA A 86 -3.96 -13.02 -8.09
C ALA A 86 -2.94 -12.13 -7.34
N LEU A 87 -2.18 -12.74 -6.43
CA LEU A 87 -1.04 -12.12 -5.77
C LEU A 87 0.13 -11.95 -6.75
N VAL A 88 0.54 -10.70 -6.94
CA VAL A 88 1.62 -10.29 -7.84
C VAL A 88 2.67 -9.46 -7.09
N ALA A 89 3.91 -9.50 -7.57
CA ALA A 89 5.00 -8.69 -7.03
C ALA A 89 4.94 -7.22 -7.50
N GLN A 90 4.22 -6.93 -8.59
CA GLN A 90 4.11 -5.58 -9.13
C GLN A 90 2.76 -5.35 -9.80
N ILE A 91 2.24 -4.14 -9.66
CA ILE A 91 1.04 -3.67 -10.36
C ILE A 91 1.45 -2.43 -11.18
N PRO A 92 1.51 -2.56 -12.52
CA PRO A 92 1.94 -1.47 -13.38
C PRO A 92 0.88 -0.36 -13.40
N ARG A 93 1.36 0.87 -13.45
CA ARG A 93 0.56 2.09 -13.41
C ARG A 93 -0.63 2.13 -14.38
N PRO A 94 -0.53 1.66 -15.64
CA PRO A 94 -1.68 1.67 -16.55
C PRO A 94 -2.90 0.88 -16.04
N GLN A 95 -2.71 -0.03 -15.08
CA GLN A 95 -3.80 -0.77 -14.42
C GLN A 95 -4.44 0.01 -13.26
N LEU A 96 -3.81 1.11 -12.82
CA LEU A 96 -4.27 1.91 -11.69
C LEU A 96 -5.17 3.04 -12.19
N ALA A 97 -6.47 2.79 -12.18
CA ALA A 97 -7.46 3.84 -12.33
C ALA A 97 -7.43 4.80 -11.12
N PRO A 98 -7.90 6.04 -11.26
CA PRO A 98 -8.19 6.89 -10.09
C PRO A 98 -9.12 6.16 -9.12
N SER A 99 -8.83 6.19 -7.82
CA SER A 99 -9.54 5.41 -6.79
C SER A 99 -9.36 3.88 -6.89
N ALA A 100 -8.36 3.41 -7.63
CA ALA A 100 -7.97 2.00 -7.60
C ALA A 100 -7.60 1.59 -6.18
N ARG A 101 -8.01 0.36 -5.82
CA ARG A 101 -7.75 -0.23 -4.52
C ARG A 101 -6.84 -1.42 -4.69
N LEU A 102 -5.81 -1.49 -3.87
CA LEU A 102 -4.82 -2.55 -3.86
C LEU A 102 -4.86 -3.23 -2.50
N CYS A 103 -4.84 -4.55 -2.50
CA CYS A 103 -4.53 -5.34 -1.33
C CYS A 103 -3.02 -5.48 -1.21
N VAL A 104 -2.50 -5.25 -0.01
CA VAL A 104 -1.13 -5.58 0.38
C VAL A 104 -1.22 -6.69 1.40
N VAL A 105 -0.57 -7.82 1.11
CA VAL A 105 -0.52 -8.98 2.01
C VAL A 105 0.94 -9.18 2.39
N GLY A 106 1.27 -8.87 3.64
CA GLY A 106 2.60 -9.06 4.20
C GLY A 106 2.87 -10.53 4.51
N VAL A 107 4.13 -10.95 4.40
CA VAL A 107 4.55 -12.33 4.74
C VAL A 107 4.42 -12.64 6.24
N ASP A 108 4.36 -11.61 7.07
CA ASP A 108 4.15 -11.62 8.51
C ASP A 108 2.67 -11.78 8.90
N GLY A 109 1.76 -11.78 7.91
CA GLY A 109 0.31 -11.85 8.11
C GLY A 109 -0.34 -10.48 8.29
N LEU A 110 0.39 -9.38 8.08
CA LEU A 110 -0.20 -8.06 7.94
C LEU A 110 -1.06 -8.00 6.67
N VAL A 111 -2.21 -7.36 6.77
CA VAL A 111 -3.07 -7.09 5.62
C VAL A 111 -3.32 -5.59 5.56
N ALA A 112 -3.24 -5.00 4.37
CA ALA A 112 -3.63 -3.62 4.17
C ALA A 112 -4.41 -3.42 2.87
N VAL A 113 -5.25 -2.39 2.88
CA VAL A 113 -5.92 -1.86 1.69
C VAL A 113 -5.32 -0.49 1.43
N VAL A 114 -4.83 -0.30 0.21
CA VAL A 114 -4.29 0.95 -0.28
C VAL A 114 -5.24 1.49 -1.33
N THR A 115 -5.75 2.71 -1.15
CA THR A 115 -6.58 3.40 -2.14
C THR A 115 -5.78 4.53 -2.75
N VAL A 116 -5.64 4.53 -4.08
CA VAL A 116 -4.92 5.57 -4.81
C VAL A 116 -5.80 6.81 -4.91
N ARG A 117 -5.46 7.86 -4.17
CA ARG A 117 -6.13 9.17 -4.29
C ARG A 117 -5.62 9.94 -5.49
N GLN A 118 -4.30 10.05 -5.59
CA GLN A 118 -3.64 10.81 -6.66
C GLN A 118 -2.41 10.06 -7.13
N LEU A 119 -2.26 9.98 -8.46
CA LEU A 119 -1.12 9.38 -9.11
C LEU A 119 -0.61 10.31 -10.23
N PRO A 120 0.23 11.31 -9.90
CA PRO A 120 0.78 12.26 -10.87
C PRO A 120 1.63 11.55 -11.94
N ALA A 121 1.80 12.16 -13.12
CA ALA A 121 2.55 11.58 -14.25
C ALA A 121 3.96 11.12 -13.85
N ALA A 122 4.41 10.01 -14.44
CA ALA A 122 5.72 9.42 -14.15
C ALA A 122 6.83 10.37 -14.64
N GLY A 123 7.95 10.43 -13.92
CA GLY A 123 9.11 11.25 -14.30
C GLY A 123 9.06 12.73 -13.90
N GLY A 124 8.03 13.20 -13.18
CA GLY A 124 8.00 14.57 -12.65
C GLY A 124 8.74 14.72 -11.30
N PRO A 125 9.35 15.88 -11.00
CA PRO A 125 10.05 16.13 -9.73
C PRO A 125 9.12 16.16 -8.49
N ALA A 126 7.80 16.14 -8.71
CA ALA A 126 6.77 16.08 -7.67
C ALA A 126 5.88 14.83 -7.82
N ALA A 127 6.38 13.76 -8.44
CA ALA A 127 5.60 12.56 -8.74
C ALA A 127 5.31 11.67 -7.50
N HIS A 128 4.87 12.26 -6.39
CA HIS A 128 4.46 11.52 -5.20
C HIS A 128 3.07 10.91 -5.42
N ALA A 129 2.93 9.62 -5.15
CA ALA A 129 1.62 9.00 -5.07
C ALA A 129 0.99 9.36 -3.72
N THR A 130 -0.26 9.83 -3.73
CA THR A 130 -1.02 10.09 -2.50
C THR A 130 -2.01 8.95 -2.29
N LEU A 131 -1.95 8.33 -1.12
CA LEU A 131 -2.61 7.07 -0.81
C LEU A 131 -3.43 7.18 0.47
N ASP A 132 -4.58 6.52 0.51
CA ASP A 132 -5.19 6.14 1.78
C ASP A 132 -4.82 4.71 2.11
N VAL A 133 -4.37 4.48 3.33
CA VAL A 133 -3.90 3.18 3.78
C VAL A 133 -4.70 2.75 4.98
N THR A 134 -5.41 1.63 4.86
CA THR A 134 -6.02 0.94 5.98
C THR A 134 -5.19 -0.30 6.28
N VAL A 135 -4.63 -0.39 7.49
CA VAL A 135 -3.77 -1.50 7.93
C VAL A 135 -4.48 -2.32 9.00
N TRP A 136 -4.42 -3.63 8.85
CA TRP A 136 -4.71 -4.63 9.88
C TRP A 136 -3.41 -5.37 10.21
N PRO A 137 -2.76 -5.04 11.34
CA PRO A 137 -1.53 -5.71 11.73
C PRO A 137 -1.79 -7.20 11.98
N ALA A 138 -0.75 -8.02 11.83
CA ALA A 138 -0.81 -9.42 12.17
C ALA A 138 -1.34 -9.61 13.59
N ARG A 139 -2.33 -10.49 13.79
CA ARG A 139 -2.77 -10.86 15.14
C ARG A 139 -1.61 -11.61 15.78
N ARG A 140 -0.94 -11.00 16.76
CA ARG A 140 -0.11 -11.78 17.67
C ARG A 140 -1.04 -12.69 18.48
N LEU A 141 -0.87 -13.99 18.29
CA LEU A 141 -1.44 -15.02 19.16
C LEU A 141 -0.76 -14.97 20.54
#